data_AF-A0A0B0EMR2-F1
#
_entry.id   AF-A0A0B0EMR2-F1
#
_cell.length_a   1.000
_cell.length_b   1.000
_cell.length_c   1.000
_cell.angle_alpha   90.00
_cell.angle_beta   90.00
_cell.angle_gamma   90.00
#
_symmetry.space_group_name_H-M   'P 1'
#
loop_
_entity.id
_entity.type
_entity.pdbx_description
1 polymer ?
#
loop_
_entity_poly.entity_id
_entity_poly.type
_entity_poly.pdbx_seq_one_letter_code
_entity_poly.pdbx_strand_id
1 'polypeptide(L)'
;MPIYSKPTKELIKEFIDNFPIPPKQGFGLIERKKITEGGHFSRKEIVSWFNDNYPKIKKGTITAHLIALSTNAPSRVHYKIKSTGEHDLLFQIDSSNFRLYDGCIPIFL
;
A
#
# COMPACT_ATOMS: atom_id res chain seq x y z
N MET A 1 -9.33 15.06 -17.13
CA MET A 1 -8.13 14.25 -17.45
C MET A 1 -7.51 13.77 -16.15
N PRO A 2 -7.04 12.52 -16.06
CA PRO A 2 -6.29 12.07 -14.89
C PRO A 2 -4.97 12.86 -14.78
N ILE A 3 -4.52 13.11 -13.56
CA ILE A 3 -3.33 13.91 -13.26
C ILE A 3 -2.05 13.22 -13.76
N TYR A 4 -2.08 11.88 -13.80
CA TYR A 4 -1.04 11.00 -14.33
C TYR A 4 -1.66 9.91 -15.22
N SER A 5 -0.84 9.22 -16.02
CA SER A 5 -1.30 8.15 -16.93
C SER A 5 -1.86 6.92 -16.19
N LYS A 6 -1.30 6.60 -15.02
CA LYS A 6 -1.74 5.50 -14.16
C LYS A 6 -2.73 5.99 -13.10
N PRO A 7 -3.79 5.22 -12.78
CA PRO A 7 -4.64 5.52 -11.63
C PRO A 7 -3.88 5.25 -10.31
N THR A 8 -4.25 5.94 -9.23
CA THR A 8 -3.57 5.85 -7.92
C THR A 8 -3.43 4.42 -7.39
N LYS A 9 -4.40 3.53 -7.66
CA LYS A 9 -4.32 2.11 -7.32
C LYS A 9 -3.10 1.42 -7.93
N GLU A 10 -2.84 1.66 -9.22
CA GLU A 10 -1.69 1.06 -9.92
C GLU A 10 -0.37 1.69 -9.44
N LEU A 11 -0.38 2.96 -9.05
CA LEU A 11 0.78 3.60 -8.43
C LEU A 11 1.08 3.04 -7.02
N ILE A 12 0.07 2.60 -6.27
CA ILE A 12 0.29 1.90 -4.99
C ILE A 12 0.92 0.52 -5.22
N LYS A 13 0.53 -0.20 -6.27
CA LYS A 13 1.21 -1.45 -6.65
C LYS A 13 2.65 -1.22 -7.07
N GLU A 14 2.88 -0.19 -7.89
CA GLU A 14 4.24 0.22 -8.28
C GLU A 14 5.11 0.54 -7.05
N PHE A 15 4.55 1.21 -6.05
CA PHE A 15 5.23 1.40 -4.77
C PHE A 15 5.57 0.08 -4.09
N ILE A 16 4.63 -0.87 -4.02
CA ILE A 16 4.83 -2.18 -3.37
C ILE A 16 5.96 -2.97 -4.06
N ASP A 17 5.96 -2.99 -5.39
CA ASP A 17 6.92 -3.75 -6.19
C ASP A 17 8.33 -3.15 -6.15
N ASN A 18 8.42 -1.81 -6.10
CA ASN A 18 9.68 -1.07 -6.13
C ASN A 18 10.12 -0.59 -4.75
N PHE A 19 9.41 -0.96 -3.67
CA PHE A 19 9.74 -0.46 -2.34
C PHE A 19 11.16 -0.91 -1.98
N PRO A 20 12.13 0.01 -1.91
CA PRO A 20 13.49 -0.37 -1.56
C PRO A 20 13.44 -0.92 -0.15
N ILE A 21 14.25 -1.94 0.15
CA ILE A 21 14.43 -2.43 1.52
C ILE A 21 14.81 -1.20 2.35
N PRO A 22 13.91 -0.71 3.21
CA PRO A 22 14.12 0.58 3.83
C PRO A 22 15.32 0.47 4.77
N PRO A 23 16.17 1.50 4.84
CA PRO A 23 17.40 1.45 5.63
C PRO A 23 17.08 1.07 7.08
N LYS A 24 17.94 0.25 7.68
CA LYS A 24 17.83 -0.15 9.10
C LYS A 24 17.64 1.12 9.94
N GLN A 25 16.45 1.33 10.51
CA GLN A 25 16.20 2.39 11.49
C GLN A 25 16.34 1.80 12.89
N GLY A 26 17.21 2.38 13.72
CA GLY A 26 17.45 1.94 15.10
C GLY A 26 18.48 0.80 15.22
N PHE A 27 18.50 0.13 16.38
CA PHE A 27 19.50 -0.87 16.82
C PHE A 27 19.56 -2.16 15.96
N GLY A 28 18.90 -2.24 14.81
CA GLY A 28 19.01 -3.39 13.90
C GLY A 28 18.37 -4.68 14.39
N LEU A 29 17.42 -4.61 15.34
CA LEU A 29 16.83 -5.79 15.98
C LEU A 29 15.75 -6.49 15.14
N ILE A 30 15.29 -5.88 14.06
CA ILE A 30 14.30 -6.47 13.15
C ILE A 30 14.75 -6.19 11.71
N GLU A 31 15.13 -7.25 10.99
CA GLU A 31 15.39 -7.15 9.56
C GLU A 31 14.10 -6.81 8.81
N ARG A 32 14.10 -5.70 8.07
CA ARG A 32 12.97 -5.35 7.22
C ARG A 32 13.07 -6.13 5.92
N LYS A 33 12.03 -6.91 5.64
CA LYS A 33 11.86 -7.66 4.39
C LYS A 33 11.23 -6.77 3.32
N LYS A 34 11.36 -7.16 2.05
CA LYS A 34 10.54 -6.56 0.97
C LYS A 34 9.06 -6.76 1.29
N ILE A 35 8.21 -5.86 0.83
CA ILE A 35 6.76 -5.95 1.08
C ILE A 35 6.21 -7.27 0.50
N THR A 36 6.68 -7.69 -0.68
CA THR A 36 6.32 -8.95 -1.34
C THR A 36 6.80 -10.21 -0.61
N GLU A 37 7.74 -10.08 0.32
CA GLU A 37 8.32 -11.18 1.10
C GLU A 37 7.80 -11.18 2.56
N GLY A 38 6.62 -10.59 2.79
CA GLY A 38 6.00 -10.48 4.11
C GLY A 38 6.48 -9.27 4.94
N GLY A 39 7.14 -8.30 4.30
CA GLY A 39 7.47 -7.02 4.91
C GLY A 39 6.23 -6.13 5.14
N HIS A 40 6.47 -4.97 5.75
CA HIS A 40 5.45 -3.96 5.99
C HIS A 40 6.00 -2.56 5.67
N PHE A 41 5.09 -1.63 5.43
CA PHE A 41 5.41 -0.23 5.22
C PHE A 41 4.47 0.65 6.04
N SER A 42 4.94 1.85 6.36
CA SER A 42 4.19 2.88 7.05
C SER A 42 3.55 3.86 6.07
N ARG A 43 2.47 4.52 6.51
CA ARG A 43 1.85 5.63 5.77
C ARG A 43 2.87 6.72 5.43
N LYS A 44 3.82 6.99 6.33
CA LYS A 44 4.85 8.01 6.11
C LYS A 44 5.72 7.66 4.90
N GLU A 45 6.10 6.40 4.77
CA GLU A 45 6.97 5.93 3.69
C GLU A 45 6.29 6.02 2.33
N ILE A 46 5.06 5.51 2.21
CA ILE A 46 4.33 5.61 0.94
C ILE A 46 4.02 7.07 0.58
N VAL A 47 3.67 7.91 1.56
CA VAL A 47 3.46 9.34 1.30
C VAL A 47 4.75 10.03 0.85
N SER A 48 5.90 9.69 1.44
CA SER A 48 7.20 10.21 0.99
C SER A 48 7.46 9.80 -0.46
N TRP A 49 7.31 8.51 -0.78
CA TRP A 49 7.53 8.02 -2.13
C TRP A 49 6.61 8.68 -3.16
N PHE A 50 5.34 8.92 -2.82
CA PHE A 50 4.43 9.66 -3.69
C PHE A 50 4.83 11.14 -3.84
N ASN A 51 5.34 11.79 -2.80
CA ASN A 51 5.83 13.17 -2.93
C ASN A 51 7.03 13.26 -3.87
N ASP A 52 7.90 12.25 -3.84
CA ASP A 52 9.11 12.20 -4.67
C ASP A 52 8.79 11.86 -6.14
N ASN A 53 7.86 10.93 -6.39
CA ASN A 53 7.58 10.39 -7.73
C ASN A 53 6.30 10.97 -8.38
N TYR A 54 5.29 11.30 -7.58
CA TYR A 54 3.95 11.71 -8.03
C TYR A 54 3.39 12.90 -7.22
N PRO A 55 4.12 14.04 -7.11
CA PRO A 55 3.84 15.12 -6.16
C PRO A 55 2.47 15.78 -6.28
N LYS A 56 1.79 15.63 -7.43
CA LYS A 56 0.45 16.19 -7.64
C LYS A 56 -0.66 15.37 -6.98
N ILE A 57 -0.38 14.15 -6.51
CA ILE A 57 -1.34 13.32 -5.77
C ILE A 57 -1.32 13.73 -4.30
N LYS A 58 -2.47 14.21 -3.80
CA LYS A 58 -2.59 14.68 -2.42
C LYS A 58 -2.52 13.53 -1.42
N LYS A 59 -1.91 13.78 -0.25
CA LYS A 59 -1.87 12.85 0.90
C LYS A 59 -3.25 12.26 1.26
N GLY A 60 -4.31 13.07 1.21
CA GLY A 60 -5.68 12.61 1.47
C GLY A 60 -6.13 11.53 0.47
N THR A 61 -5.80 11.68 -0.80
CA THR A 61 -6.06 10.68 -1.85
C THR A 61 -5.31 9.38 -1.59
N ILE A 62 -4.02 9.46 -1.23
CA ILE A 62 -3.20 8.28 -0.87
C ILE A 62 -3.85 7.56 0.32
N THR A 63 -4.21 8.31 1.36
CA THR A 63 -4.79 7.75 2.59
C THR A 63 -6.14 7.08 2.33
N ALA A 64 -7.00 7.68 1.51
CA ALA A 64 -8.27 7.09 1.09
C ALA A 64 -8.07 5.76 0.34
N HIS A 65 -7.08 5.70 -0.56
CA HIS A 65 -6.78 4.46 -1.28
C HIS A 65 -6.19 3.38 -0.37
N LEU A 66 -5.34 3.72 0.61
CA LEU A 66 -4.86 2.75 1.60
C LEU A 66 -6.03 2.09 2.35
N ILE A 67 -7.03 2.88 2.75
CA ILE A 67 -8.24 2.37 3.43
C ILE A 67 -9.06 1.49 2.48
N ALA A 68 -9.33 1.97 1.27
CA ALA A 68 -10.13 1.23 0.28
C ALA A 68 -9.52 -0.13 -0.08
N LEU A 69 -8.18 -0.20 -0.12
CA LEU A 69 -7.42 -1.40 -0.44
C LEU A 69 -7.14 -2.32 0.76
N SER A 70 -7.45 -1.88 1.99
CA SER A 70 -7.19 -2.65 3.22
C SER A 70 -8.40 -3.51 3.60
N THR A 71 -8.28 -4.84 3.54
CA THR A 71 -9.42 -5.76 3.75
C THR A 71 -10.09 -5.63 5.11
N ASN A 72 -9.34 -5.26 6.14
CA ASN A 72 -9.79 -5.15 7.52
C ASN A 72 -10.08 -3.70 7.98
N ALA A 73 -10.02 -2.69 7.10
CA ALA A 73 -10.27 -1.31 7.52
C ALA A 73 -11.78 -1.09 7.81
N PRO A 74 -12.19 -0.64 9.01
CA PRO A 74 -13.61 -0.51 9.35
C PRO A 74 -14.39 0.44 8.43
N SER A 75 -13.74 1.52 7.99
CA SER A 75 -14.32 2.52 7.07
C SER A 75 -14.34 2.05 5.61
N ARG A 76 -13.87 0.84 5.31
CA ARG A 76 -13.92 0.23 3.97
C ARG A 76 -15.34 0.07 3.45
N VAL A 77 -16.33 -0.07 4.34
CA VAL A 77 -17.77 -0.13 4.00
C VAL A 77 -18.26 1.08 3.19
N HIS A 78 -17.59 2.23 3.29
CA HIS A 78 -17.95 3.44 2.56
C HIS A 78 -17.40 3.49 1.12
N TYR A 79 -16.62 2.49 0.71
CA TYR A 79 -16.06 2.40 -0.63
C TYR A 79 -16.82 1.39 -1.48
N LYS A 80 -17.07 1.74 -2.75
CA LYS A 80 -17.65 0.81 -3.74
C LYS A 80 -16.62 -0.23 -4.13
N ILE A 81 -16.54 -1.30 -3.35
CA ILE A 81 -15.64 -2.44 -3.60
C ILE A 81 -16.27 -3.30 -4.69
N LYS A 82 -15.52 -3.54 -5.76
CA LYS A 82 -15.91 -4.55 -6.75
C LYS A 82 -15.81 -5.93 -6.12
N SER A 83 -16.80 -6.79 -6.35
CA SER A 83 -16.82 -8.19 -5.89
C SER A 83 -15.71 -9.07 -6.50
N THR A 84 -14.91 -8.51 -7.42
CA THR A 84 -13.81 -9.20 -8.12
C THR A 84 -12.53 -9.35 -7.29
N GLY A 85 -12.49 -8.90 -6.03
CA GLY A 85 -11.30 -8.98 -5.17
C GLY A 85 -10.17 -8.00 -5.53
N GLU A 86 -10.32 -7.18 -6.57
CA GLU A 86 -9.32 -6.18 -7.01
C GLU A 86 -8.93 -5.12 -5.96
N HIS A 87 -9.67 -5.05 -4.85
CA HIS A 87 -9.45 -4.12 -3.75
C HIS A 87 -8.96 -4.84 -2.48
N ASP A 88 -8.63 -6.13 -2.55
CA ASP A 88 -8.13 -6.94 -1.44
C ASP A 88 -6.59 -7.03 -1.51
N LEU A 89 -5.91 -5.88 -1.47
CA LEU A 89 -4.45 -5.80 -1.65
C LEU A 89 -3.71 -5.74 -0.31
N LEU A 90 -4.25 -4.99 0.65
CA LEU A 90 -3.56 -4.64 1.88
C LEU A 90 -4.27 -5.21 3.10
N PHE A 91 -3.49 -5.41 4.15
CA PHE A 91 -3.96 -5.59 5.51
C PHE A 91 -3.40 -4.46 6.38
N GLN A 92 -4.28 -3.76 7.07
CA GLN A 92 -3.91 -2.69 7.98
C GLN A 92 -3.48 -3.30 9.32
N ILE A 93 -2.19 -3.20 9.66
CA ILE A 93 -1.64 -3.72 10.91
C ILE A 93 -2.07 -2.84 12.09
N ASP A 94 -1.96 -1.53 11.91
CA ASP A 94 -2.36 -0.53 12.90
C ASP A 94 -2.77 0.78 12.21
N SER A 95 -2.92 1.87 12.97
CA SER A 95 -3.33 3.16 12.42
C SER A 95 -2.37 3.72 11.37
N SER A 96 -1.14 3.23 11.24
CA SER A 96 -0.08 3.77 10.38
C SER A 96 0.69 2.73 9.57
N ASN A 97 0.60 1.44 9.88
CA ASN A 97 1.35 0.38 9.23
C ASN A 97 0.47 -0.58 8.44
N PHE A 98 0.99 -1.03 7.30
CA PHE A 98 0.29 -1.87 6.32
C PHE A 98 1.22 -2.97 5.82
N ARG A 99 0.64 -4.12 5.47
CA ARG A 99 1.30 -5.22 4.76
C ARG A 99 0.41 -5.70 3.61
N LEU A 100 0.93 -6.57 2.75
CA LEU A 100 0.09 -7.29 1.79
C LEU A 100 -0.93 -8.17 2.51
N TYR A 101 -2.11 -8.31 1.92
CA TYR A 101 -3.11 -9.25 2.39
C TYR A 101 -2.78 -10.65 1.89
N ASP A 102 -2.63 -11.61 2.81
CA ASP A 102 -2.31 -13.02 2.51
C ASP A 102 -3.53 -13.84 2.03
N GLY A 103 -4.64 -13.19 1.65
CA GLY A 103 -5.83 -13.89 1.17
C GLY A 103 -5.53 -14.64 -0.12
N CYS A 104 -5.54 -15.98 -0.02
CA CYS A 104 -5.36 -16.97 -1.10
C CYS A 104 -4.95 -16.35 -2.44
N ILE A 105 -3.65 -16.07 -2.59
CA ILE A 105 -3.04 -15.87 -3.90
C ILE A 105 -3.08 -17.25 -4.56
N PRO A 106 -3.90 -17.51 -5.62
CA PRO A 106 -3.57 -18.59 -6.51
C PRO A 106 -2.25 -18.17 -7.15
N ILE A 107 -1.20 -18.85 -6.75
CA ILE A 107 0.13 -18.74 -7.34
C ILE A 107 -0.05 -19.16 -8.80
N PHE A 108 -0.27 -18.19 -9.69
CA PHE A 108 -0.07 -18.43 -11.11
C PHE A 108 1.38 -18.04 -11.41
N LEU A 109 2.12 -19.12 -11.69
CA LEU A 109 3.50 -19.25 -12.18
C LEU A 109 4.58 -19.32 -11.10
#